data_AF-B8LWC6-F1
#
_entry.id   AF-B8LWC6-F1
#
_cell.length_a   1.000
_cell.length_b   1.000
_cell.length_c   1.000
_cell.angle_alpha   90.00
_cell.angle_beta   90.00
_cell.angle_gamma   90.00
#
_symmetry.space_group_name_H-M   'P 1'
#
loop_
_entity.id
_entity.type
_entity.pdbx_description
1 polymer ?
#
loop_
_entity_poly.entity_id
_entity_poly.type
_entity_poly.pdbx_seq_one_letter_code
_entity_poly.pdbx_strand_id
1 'polypeptide(L)'
;MLVDIQSVTAPTFFLTATEESHVYPAPMCTKAMGRSLHKLTAWLRRFYTNNGRRESDCHPKRPDSEESDLSTNKKLESRTSSDTETEFVQHHTLVRASTMANQTFGPVSPTRARTGAPDSEEYKKMVAGLTFRVISCPVLQAKKLEARQFCARYNVDDDILKDDTIPLHELFMGLRKERERLLRTVIGTVGQGPVIEPPFHFQYGCNITIGDSFYANVNLRIMDSGLVSIGNRVLIGPNVTIVTELHEKEIMSRRSGKVFAKSVTIEDDCWIGVGTTILPGVTIGKGSVIGAGSIVTRDIPPASVAWGNPARVVEPVNDAGAVFAGIN
;
A
#
# COMPACT_ATOMS: atom_id res chain seq x y z
N MET A 1 -40.23 41.45 37.37
CA MET A 1 -39.52 42.72 37.65
C MET A 1 -38.66 42.99 36.43
N LEU A 2 -39.18 43.78 35.48
CA LEU A 2 -38.84 45.20 35.24
C LEU A 2 -37.46 45.29 34.54
N VAL A 3 -37.30 45.83 33.32
CA VAL A 3 -38.06 46.90 32.65
C VAL A 3 -38.07 46.67 31.13
N ASP A 4 -39.23 47.02 30.56
CA ASP A 4 -39.70 47.00 29.17
C ASP A 4 -39.24 48.26 28.39
N ILE A 5 -39.34 48.25 27.06
CA ILE A 5 -39.91 49.33 26.20
C ILE A 5 -39.75 48.90 24.73
N GLN A 6 -40.79 48.24 24.24
CA GLN A 6 -41.58 48.52 23.04
C GLN A 6 -41.01 49.37 21.87
N SER A 7 -41.04 48.71 20.69
CA SER A 7 -41.63 49.15 19.40
C SER A 7 -40.98 50.33 18.66
N VAL A 8 -40.84 50.33 17.32
CA VAL A 8 -41.90 50.48 16.31
C VAL A 8 -41.39 50.04 14.92
N THR A 9 -42.36 49.70 14.09
CA THR A 9 -42.43 49.06 12.77
C THR A 9 -41.77 49.73 11.56
N ALA A 10 -41.58 48.89 10.53
CA ALA A 10 -41.18 49.04 9.12
C ALA A 10 -41.70 50.27 8.33
N PRO A 11 -41.16 50.54 7.12
CA PRO A 11 -41.73 49.87 5.93
C PRO A 11 -40.72 49.42 4.85
N THR A 12 -41.20 48.46 4.07
CA THR A 12 -40.63 47.89 2.83
C THR A 12 -40.74 48.88 1.66
N PHE A 13 -39.71 49.02 0.82
CA PHE A 13 -39.88 49.33 -0.62
C PHE A 13 -38.68 48.83 -1.45
N PHE A 14 -39.01 48.25 -2.59
CA PHE A 14 -38.14 47.80 -3.70
C PHE A 14 -37.42 48.98 -4.38
N LEU A 15 -36.20 48.75 -4.91
CA LEU A 15 -35.77 49.19 -6.26
C LEU A 15 -34.36 48.66 -6.63
N THR A 16 -34.36 47.90 -7.72
CA THR A 16 -33.42 47.75 -8.84
C THR A 16 -31.95 48.22 -8.76
N ALA A 17 -31.10 47.37 -9.36
CA ALA A 17 -29.68 47.50 -9.63
C ALA A 17 -29.24 48.73 -10.42
N THR A 18 -28.02 49.21 -10.14
CA THR A 18 -27.06 49.76 -11.12
C THR A 18 -25.62 49.59 -10.61
N GLU A 19 -24.74 49.04 -11.45
CA GLU A 19 -23.28 49.16 -11.34
C GLU A 19 -22.85 50.61 -11.64
N GLU A 20 -21.88 51.16 -10.88
CA GLU A 20 -20.59 51.67 -11.40
C GLU A 20 -19.74 52.36 -10.30
N SER A 21 -18.48 51.87 -10.21
CA SER A 21 -17.19 52.49 -9.85
C SER A 21 -17.06 53.61 -8.79
N HIS A 22 -16.18 53.41 -7.79
CA HIS A 22 -15.08 54.34 -7.44
C HIS A 22 -13.99 53.72 -6.49
N VAL A 23 -12.81 53.49 -7.07
CA VAL A 23 -11.40 53.70 -6.63
C VAL A 23 -11.06 53.97 -5.13
N TYR A 24 -10.33 53.02 -4.51
CA TYR A 24 -9.14 53.02 -3.57
C TYR A 24 -8.94 54.07 -2.43
N PRO A 25 -8.21 53.77 -1.30
CA PRO A 25 -6.96 52.98 -1.24
C PRO A 25 -6.69 52.03 -0.04
N ALA A 26 -5.71 51.16 -0.23
CA ALA A 26 -5.04 50.35 0.78
C ALA A 26 -3.91 51.13 1.52
N PRO A 27 -3.36 50.57 2.61
CA PRO A 27 -1.90 50.44 2.65
C PRO A 27 -1.41 49.03 3.03
N MET A 28 -0.22 48.75 2.50
CA MET A 28 0.53 47.49 2.45
C MET A 28 1.09 47.02 3.80
N CYS A 29 1.27 45.69 3.91
CA CYS A 29 2.43 45.10 4.57
C CYS A 29 2.99 43.96 3.68
N THR A 30 4.00 44.26 2.86
CA THR A 30 4.73 43.29 2.03
C THR A 30 6.24 43.46 2.21
N LYS A 31 6.82 42.76 3.20
CA LYS A 31 8.28 42.56 3.28
C LYS A 31 8.59 41.17 3.85
N ALA A 32 8.25 40.10 3.11
CA ALA A 32 8.83 38.77 3.35
C ALA A 32 8.85 37.81 2.13
N MET A 33 8.35 38.20 0.95
CA MET A 33 8.16 37.27 -0.17
C MET A 33 8.94 37.64 -1.45
N GLY A 34 10.03 38.41 -1.31
CA GLY A 34 10.79 38.97 -2.44
C GLY A 34 12.13 38.29 -2.78
N ARG A 35 12.60 37.29 -2.01
CA ARG A 35 13.95 36.69 -2.22
C ARG A 35 13.97 35.27 -2.78
N SER A 36 12.80 34.61 -2.92
CA SER A 36 12.73 33.22 -3.42
C SER A 36 12.40 33.12 -4.92
N LEU A 37 11.67 34.09 -5.51
CA LEU A 37 11.28 34.04 -6.93
C LEU A 37 12.41 34.38 -7.93
N HIS A 38 13.43 35.14 -7.50
CA HIS A 38 14.56 35.50 -8.38
C HIS A 38 15.59 34.36 -8.56
N LYS A 39 15.63 33.38 -7.65
CA LYS A 39 16.51 32.21 -7.78
C LYS A 39 15.92 31.13 -8.69
N LEU A 40 14.60 30.98 -8.70
CA LEU A 40 13.91 30.00 -9.56
C LEU A 40 13.96 30.38 -11.05
N THR A 41 13.85 31.68 -11.35
CA THR A 41 13.89 32.21 -12.71
C THR A 41 15.30 32.21 -13.33
N ALA A 42 16.35 32.37 -12.52
CA ALA A 42 17.74 32.23 -12.97
C ALA A 42 18.14 30.77 -13.26
N TRP A 43 17.62 29.80 -12.51
CA TRP A 43 17.86 28.38 -12.76
C TRP A 43 17.16 27.90 -14.04
N LEU A 44 15.90 28.28 -14.24
CA LEU A 44 15.14 27.92 -15.45
C LEU A 44 15.75 28.54 -16.72
N ARG A 45 16.25 29.78 -16.68
CA ARG A 45 16.97 30.37 -17.82
C ARG A 45 18.24 29.61 -18.17
N ARG A 46 19.00 29.13 -17.17
CA ARG A 46 20.25 28.38 -17.39
C ARG A 46 20.02 26.95 -17.90
N PHE A 47 18.89 26.33 -17.54
CA PHE A 47 18.53 24.98 -18.00
C PHE A 47 18.10 24.99 -19.48
N TYR A 48 17.34 26.00 -19.91
CA TYR A 48 16.86 26.10 -21.30
C TYR A 48 17.88 26.67 -22.29
N THR A 49 18.85 27.48 -21.86
CA THR A 49 19.91 27.98 -22.77
C THR A 49 21.05 26.98 -23.01
N ASN A 50 21.24 25.97 -22.14
CA ASN A 50 22.31 24.97 -22.29
C ASN A 50 21.90 23.68 -23.01
N ASN A 51 20.60 23.42 -23.20
CA ASN A 51 20.11 22.23 -23.93
C ASN A 51 19.76 22.51 -25.41
N GLY A 52 19.98 23.73 -25.91
CA GLY A 52 19.71 24.13 -27.29
C GLY A 52 20.87 23.97 -28.28
N ARG A 53 21.95 23.27 -27.91
CA ARG A 53 23.09 22.98 -28.80
C ARG A 53 23.62 21.57 -28.55
N ARG A 54 23.00 20.57 -29.21
CA ARG A 54 23.59 19.27 -29.61
C ARG A 54 22.51 18.40 -30.26
N GLU A 55 22.08 18.80 -31.46
CA GLU A 55 21.43 17.90 -32.42
C GLU A 55 21.97 18.23 -33.81
N SER A 56 23.07 17.57 -34.17
CA SER A 56 23.44 17.28 -35.55
C SER A 56 24.51 16.19 -35.51
N ASP A 57 24.32 15.15 -36.32
CA ASP A 57 25.20 14.01 -36.58
C ASP A 57 25.08 12.81 -35.63
N CYS A 58 24.27 11.83 -36.05
CA CYS A 58 24.64 10.42 -36.07
C CYS A 58 23.54 9.58 -36.74
N HIS A 59 23.66 9.36 -38.06
CA HIS A 59 23.07 8.19 -38.73
C HIS A 59 24.04 7.01 -38.61
N PRO A 60 23.62 5.83 -38.12
CA PRO A 60 24.34 4.59 -38.39
C PRO A 60 23.71 3.85 -39.56
N LYS A 61 24.53 3.67 -40.60
CA LYS A 61 24.32 2.73 -41.72
C LYS A 61 24.23 1.29 -41.20
N ARG A 62 23.40 0.46 -41.83
CA ARG A 62 23.46 -1.01 -41.72
C ARG A 62 24.78 -1.52 -42.29
N PRO A 63 25.33 -2.61 -41.73
CA PRO A 63 26.11 -3.56 -42.50
C PRO A 63 25.42 -4.92 -42.57
N ASP A 64 25.68 -5.56 -43.70
CA ASP A 64 25.21 -6.86 -44.14
C ASP A 64 25.81 -8.04 -43.36
N SER A 65 25.21 -9.20 -43.64
CA SER A 65 25.60 -10.58 -43.39
C SER A 65 27.08 -10.87 -43.14
N GLU A 66 27.37 -11.76 -42.17
CA GLU A 66 28.31 -12.86 -42.37
C GLU A 66 28.11 -13.98 -41.33
N GLU A 67 28.02 -15.19 -41.87
CA GLU A 67 28.07 -16.50 -41.22
C GLU A 67 29.48 -16.77 -40.69
N SER A 68 29.61 -17.43 -39.53
CA SER A 68 30.78 -18.30 -39.29
C SER A 68 30.49 -19.33 -38.20
N ASP A 69 30.59 -20.59 -38.62
CA ASP A 69 30.71 -21.82 -37.83
C ASP A 69 31.64 -21.72 -36.63
N LEU A 70 31.29 -22.44 -35.56
CA LEU A 70 32.27 -23.03 -34.65
C LEU A 70 31.74 -24.37 -34.10
N SER A 71 32.17 -25.43 -34.78
CA SER A 71 32.25 -26.78 -34.23
C SER A 71 33.48 -26.88 -33.33
N THR A 72 33.34 -27.53 -32.16
CA THR A 72 34.22 -28.60 -31.61
C THR A 72 34.12 -28.73 -30.07
N ASN A 73 33.47 -29.81 -29.64
CA ASN A 73 34.02 -30.89 -28.79
C ASN A 73 35.05 -30.55 -27.69
N LYS A 74 34.71 -30.80 -26.40
CA LYS A 74 35.03 -32.05 -25.65
C LYS A 74 34.89 -31.88 -24.11
N LYS A 75 34.07 -32.78 -23.55
CA LYS A 75 34.35 -33.70 -22.42
C LYS A 75 35.21 -33.20 -21.24
N LEU A 76 34.61 -33.17 -20.04
CA LEU A 76 35.30 -33.53 -18.80
C LEU A 76 34.32 -34.25 -17.86
N GLU A 77 34.57 -35.54 -17.62
CA GLU A 77 33.87 -36.38 -16.64
C GLU A 77 34.62 -36.41 -15.31
N SER A 78 33.83 -36.55 -14.24
CA SER A 78 34.03 -37.32 -12.99
C SER A 78 35.35 -37.24 -12.20
N ARG A 79 35.20 -36.95 -10.90
CA ARG A 79 36.01 -37.53 -9.82
C ARG A 79 35.16 -37.75 -8.57
N THR A 80 35.23 -38.97 -8.05
CA THR A 80 34.62 -39.54 -6.84
C THR A 80 35.69 -39.76 -5.76
N SER A 81 35.33 -39.60 -4.48
CA SER A 81 35.92 -40.27 -3.29
C SER A 81 35.15 -39.78 -2.05
N SER A 82 34.26 -40.56 -1.42
CA SER A 82 34.46 -41.64 -0.41
C SER A 82 34.88 -41.17 1.00
N ASP A 83 33.94 -41.43 1.93
CA ASP A 83 34.06 -41.90 3.32
C ASP A 83 34.63 -41.00 4.43
N THR A 84 33.81 -40.71 5.45
CA THR A 84 33.80 -41.48 6.72
C THR A 84 32.81 -40.88 7.73
N GLU A 85 31.94 -41.73 8.27
CA GLU A 85 31.07 -41.47 9.42
C GLU A 85 31.87 -41.59 10.73
N THR A 86 31.51 -40.81 11.76
CA THR A 86 31.98 -41.04 13.12
C THR A 86 30.83 -40.78 14.09
N GLU A 87 30.34 -41.84 14.72
CA GLU A 87 29.38 -41.84 15.80
C GLU A 87 30.00 -41.22 17.07
N PHE A 88 29.24 -40.36 17.76
CA PHE A 88 29.51 -39.96 19.14
C PHE A 88 28.24 -40.15 19.97
N VAL A 89 28.31 -41.08 20.91
CA VAL A 89 27.32 -41.32 21.97
C VAL A 89 27.67 -40.44 23.17
N GLN A 90 26.71 -39.63 23.64
CA GLN A 90 26.75 -39.09 25.02
C GLN A 90 25.35 -39.13 25.66
N HIS A 91 25.33 -39.61 26.90
CA HIS A 91 24.18 -39.86 27.76
C HIS A 91 23.76 -38.61 28.58
N HIS A 92 22.44 -38.52 28.79
CA HIS A 92 21.69 -37.89 29.89
C HIS A 92 21.81 -36.37 30.16
N THR A 93 20.68 -35.67 30.05
CA THR A 93 19.93 -35.07 31.19
C THR A 93 18.49 -34.74 30.76
N LEU A 94 17.50 -35.32 31.44
CA LEU A 94 16.06 -35.06 31.23
C LEU A 94 15.66 -33.77 31.98
N VAL A 95 15.40 -32.69 31.25
CA VAL A 95 14.62 -31.55 31.75
C VAL A 95 13.23 -31.62 31.10
N ARG A 96 12.20 -31.83 31.92
CA ARG A 96 10.80 -31.83 31.50
C ARG A 96 10.42 -30.42 31.02
N ALA A 97 10.31 -30.22 29.71
CA ALA A 97 9.63 -29.08 29.13
C ALA A 97 8.13 -29.38 29.02
N SER A 98 7.32 -28.63 29.74
CA SER A 98 5.86 -28.59 29.60
C SER A 98 5.49 -28.08 28.21
N THR A 99 4.81 -28.93 27.45
CA THR A 99 4.27 -28.67 26.11
C THR A 99 3.20 -27.57 26.17
N MET A 100 3.55 -26.34 25.82
CA MET A 100 2.59 -25.45 25.19
C MET A 100 2.63 -25.72 23.69
N ALA A 101 1.52 -26.21 23.16
CA ALA A 101 1.34 -26.46 21.74
C ALA A 101 1.50 -25.13 20.98
N ASN A 102 2.68 -24.94 20.40
CA ASN A 102 2.98 -23.84 19.50
C ASN A 102 2.24 -24.15 18.18
N GLN A 103 1.07 -23.54 17.96
CA GLN A 103 0.43 -23.55 16.65
C GLN A 103 1.24 -22.63 15.73
N THR A 104 2.27 -23.20 15.12
CA THR A 104 2.93 -22.60 13.97
C THR A 104 1.95 -22.63 12.80
N PHE A 105 1.38 -21.48 12.44
CA PHE A 105 0.68 -21.35 11.18
C PHE A 105 1.74 -21.47 10.07
N GLY A 106 1.71 -22.60 9.37
CA GLY A 106 2.51 -22.81 8.17
C GLY A 106 2.13 -21.82 7.05
N PRO A 107 2.90 -21.78 5.96
CA PRO A 107 2.61 -20.90 4.83
C PRO A 107 1.17 -21.09 4.36
N VAL A 108 0.45 -19.98 4.19
CA VAL A 108 -0.94 -19.96 3.71
C VAL A 108 -1.02 -20.78 2.42
N SER A 109 -1.72 -21.90 2.50
CA SER A 109 -1.88 -22.82 1.37
C SER A 109 -2.52 -22.09 0.18
N PRO A 110 -1.98 -22.23 -1.05
CA PRO A 110 -2.45 -21.50 -2.23
C PRO A 110 -3.87 -21.88 -2.70
N THR A 111 -4.55 -22.83 -2.05
CA THR A 111 -5.73 -23.53 -2.56
C THR A 111 -7.04 -23.29 -1.78
N ARG A 112 -7.16 -22.28 -0.92
CA ARG A 112 -8.50 -21.84 -0.51
C ARG A 112 -9.12 -21.06 -1.68
N ALA A 113 -10.30 -21.48 -2.16
CA ALA A 113 -11.01 -20.78 -3.23
C ALA A 113 -11.20 -19.31 -2.84
N ARG A 114 -10.56 -18.40 -3.58
CA ARG A 114 -10.62 -16.96 -3.33
C ARG A 114 -11.82 -16.40 -4.07
N THR A 115 -12.68 -15.69 -3.34
CA THR A 115 -13.85 -15.03 -3.92
C THR A 115 -13.45 -14.15 -5.10
N GLY A 116 -14.04 -14.39 -6.27
CA GLY A 116 -13.85 -13.55 -7.45
C GLY A 116 -12.46 -13.62 -8.10
N ALA A 117 -11.66 -14.64 -7.83
CA ALA A 117 -10.39 -14.88 -8.52
C ALA A 117 -10.62 -15.10 -10.03
N PRO A 118 -9.93 -14.33 -10.91
CA PRO A 118 -10.11 -14.47 -12.35
C PRO A 118 -9.49 -15.77 -12.88
N ASP A 119 -10.18 -16.42 -13.82
CA ASP A 119 -9.62 -17.57 -14.53
C ASP A 119 -8.80 -17.09 -15.74
N SER A 120 -7.47 -17.05 -15.59
CA SER A 120 -6.54 -16.81 -16.69
C SER A 120 -5.15 -17.35 -16.36
N GLU A 121 -4.38 -17.71 -17.39
CA GLU A 121 -2.99 -18.12 -17.21
C GLU A 121 -2.10 -17.01 -16.63
N GLU A 122 -2.36 -15.75 -17.00
CA GLU A 122 -1.62 -14.62 -16.44
C GLU A 122 -1.93 -14.40 -14.95
N TYR A 123 -3.17 -14.66 -14.51
CA TYR A 123 -3.50 -14.65 -13.09
C TYR A 123 -2.83 -15.80 -12.34
N LYS A 124 -2.82 -17.02 -12.89
CA LYS A 124 -2.14 -18.18 -12.29
C LYS A 124 -0.64 -17.89 -12.10
N LYS A 125 0.01 -17.30 -13.11
CA LYS A 125 1.41 -16.85 -13.02
C LYS A 125 1.60 -15.78 -11.94
N MET A 126 0.72 -14.77 -11.93
CA MET A 126 0.74 -13.67 -10.97
C MET A 126 0.74 -14.17 -9.53
N VAL A 127 -0.20 -15.03 -9.15
CA VAL A 127 -0.33 -15.51 -7.77
C VAL A 127 0.73 -16.55 -7.39
N ALA A 128 1.36 -17.18 -8.38
CA ALA A 128 2.52 -18.06 -8.20
C ALA A 128 3.86 -17.30 -8.11
N GLY A 129 3.85 -15.96 -8.23
CA GLY A 129 5.07 -15.15 -8.24
C GLY A 129 5.92 -15.28 -9.51
N LEU A 130 5.36 -15.90 -10.56
CA LEU A 130 5.98 -15.97 -11.87
C LEU A 130 5.80 -14.65 -12.63
N THR A 131 6.55 -14.46 -13.71
CA THR A 131 6.36 -13.31 -14.58
C THR A 131 5.01 -13.35 -15.29
N PHE A 132 4.26 -12.26 -15.24
CA PHE A 132 2.97 -12.07 -15.90
C PHE A 132 2.89 -10.71 -16.62
N ARG A 133 1.87 -10.53 -17.45
CA ARG A 133 1.58 -9.31 -18.21
C ARG A 133 0.15 -8.86 -18.01
N VAL A 134 -0.01 -7.72 -17.37
CA VAL A 134 -1.33 -7.13 -17.11
C VAL A 134 -1.90 -6.47 -18.37
N ILE A 135 -1.08 -5.74 -19.13
CA ILE A 135 -1.54 -4.94 -20.29
C ILE A 135 -2.14 -5.81 -21.39
N SER A 136 -1.53 -6.96 -21.66
CA SER A 136 -1.97 -7.89 -22.71
C SER A 136 -3.00 -8.91 -22.21
N CYS A 137 -3.48 -8.82 -20.98
CA CYS A 137 -4.45 -9.75 -20.41
C CYS A 137 -5.80 -9.05 -20.16
N PRO A 138 -6.79 -9.20 -21.07
CA PRO A 138 -8.10 -8.57 -20.91
C PRO A 138 -8.80 -8.94 -19.61
N VAL A 139 -8.62 -10.18 -19.13
CA VAL A 139 -9.21 -10.66 -17.87
C VAL A 139 -8.68 -9.88 -16.67
N LEU A 140 -7.36 -9.68 -16.58
CA LEU A 140 -6.76 -8.88 -15.51
C LEU A 140 -7.15 -7.40 -15.62
N GLN A 141 -7.25 -6.85 -16.83
CA GLN A 141 -7.71 -5.47 -17.03
C GLN A 141 -9.16 -5.26 -16.60
N ALA A 142 -10.05 -6.18 -16.98
CA ALA A 142 -11.44 -6.18 -16.54
C ALA A 142 -11.52 -6.23 -15.01
N LYS A 143 -10.71 -7.08 -14.38
CA LYS A 143 -10.68 -7.17 -12.91
C LYS A 143 -10.21 -5.88 -12.23
N LYS A 144 -9.21 -5.19 -12.79
CA LYS A 144 -8.78 -3.86 -12.31
C LYS A 144 -9.87 -2.79 -12.50
N LEU A 145 -10.71 -2.90 -13.52
CA LEU A 145 -11.85 -2.01 -13.69
C LEU A 145 -12.93 -2.28 -12.64
N GLU A 146 -13.27 -3.55 -12.39
CA GLU A 146 -14.20 -3.95 -11.31
C GLU A 146 -13.73 -3.42 -9.95
N ALA A 147 -12.46 -3.60 -9.62
CA ALA A 147 -11.87 -3.10 -8.37
C ALA A 147 -11.98 -1.57 -8.25
N ARG A 148 -11.70 -0.82 -9.33
CA ARG A 148 -11.86 0.64 -9.35
C ARG A 148 -13.30 1.09 -9.20
N GLN A 149 -14.24 0.42 -9.86
CA GLN A 149 -15.67 0.70 -9.72
C GLN A 149 -16.13 0.44 -8.29
N PHE A 150 -15.69 -0.65 -7.68
CA PHE A 150 -15.94 -0.92 -6.27
C PHE A 150 -15.39 0.20 -5.38
N CYS A 151 -14.10 0.56 -5.53
CA CYS A 151 -13.48 1.61 -4.71
C CYS A 151 -14.21 2.95 -4.86
N ALA A 152 -14.62 3.31 -6.09
CA ALA A 152 -15.38 4.53 -6.33
C ALA A 152 -16.70 4.56 -5.55
N ARG A 153 -17.43 3.43 -5.49
CA ARG A 153 -18.64 3.35 -4.66
C ARG A 153 -18.30 3.38 -3.18
N TYR A 154 -17.38 2.52 -2.72
CA TYR A 154 -17.01 2.40 -1.31
C TYR A 154 -16.52 3.73 -0.70
N ASN A 155 -15.84 4.56 -1.50
CA ASN A 155 -15.21 5.81 -1.06
C ASN A 155 -16.13 7.03 -1.10
N VAL A 156 -17.25 6.96 -1.79
CA VAL A 156 -18.20 8.09 -1.95
C VAL A 156 -19.50 7.81 -1.22
N ASP A 157 -19.88 6.54 -1.09
CA ASP A 157 -21.17 6.14 -0.56
C ASP A 157 -21.18 6.17 0.97
N ASP A 158 -21.44 7.38 1.46
CA ASP A 158 -22.05 7.65 2.76
C ASP A 158 -23.56 7.91 2.58
N ASP A 159 -24.21 7.44 1.51
CA ASP A 159 -25.62 7.81 1.22
C ASP A 159 -26.58 7.30 2.30
N ILE A 160 -26.18 6.29 3.06
CA ILE A 160 -26.85 5.85 4.28
C ILE A 160 -27.02 7.02 5.27
N LEU A 161 -26.08 7.99 5.30
CA LEU A 161 -26.06 9.14 6.22
C LEU A 161 -27.08 10.24 5.93
N LYS A 162 -28.00 10.06 4.98
CA LYS A 162 -28.94 11.11 4.54
C LYS A 162 -30.27 11.15 5.31
N ASP A 163 -30.48 10.24 6.26
CA ASP A 163 -31.67 10.25 7.12
C ASP A 163 -31.38 10.92 8.46
N ASP A 164 -31.72 12.21 8.56
CA ASP A 164 -31.52 13.04 9.76
C ASP A 164 -32.38 12.61 10.97
N THR A 165 -33.29 11.64 10.78
CA THR A 165 -34.16 11.13 11.85
C THR A 165 -33.50 10.01 12.68
N ILE A 166 -32.41 9.41 12.19
CA ILE A 166 -31.71 8.31 12.86
C ILE A 166 -30.54 8.89 13.69
N PRO A 167 -30.40 8.52 14.98
CA PRO A 167 -29.24 8.92 15.77
C PRO A 167 -27.92 8.51 15.10
N LEU A 168 -26.94 9.43 15.05
CA LEU A 168 -25.66 9.24 14.36
C LEU A 168 -24.94 7.92 14.70
N HIS A 169 -25.06 7.43 15.94
CA HIS A 169 -24.43 6.19 16.35
C HIS A 169 -25.07 4.94 15.72
N GLU A 170 -26.40 4.90 15.60
CA GLU A 170 -27.12 3.79 14.95
C GLU A 170 -26.84 3.79 13.45
N LEU A 171 -26.84 4.99 12.88
CA LEU A 171 -26.51 5.24 11.49
C LEU A 171 -25.09 4.76 11.15
N PHE A 172 -24.11 5.08 12.00
CA PHE A 172 -22.74 4.62 11.85
C PHE A 172 -22.60 3.09 11.97
N MET A 173 -23.39 2.44 12.83
CA MET A 173 -23.42 0.97 12.90
C MET A 173 -24.03 0.35 11.65
N GLY A 174 -25.08 0.94 11.09
CA GLY A 174 -25.65 0.54 9.80
C GLY A 174 -24.63 0.64 8.66
N LEU A 175 -23.93 1.77 8.59
CA LEU A 175 -22.86 2.00 7.61
C LEU A 175 -21.73 0.97 7.72
N ARG A 176 -21.29 0.64 8.95
CA ARG A 176 -20.28 -0.41 9.17
C ARG A 176 -20.73 -1.77 8.64
N LYS A 177 -21.98 -2.18 8.93
CA LYS A 177 -22.54 -3.44 8.43
C LYS A 177 -22.62 -3.46 6.90
N GLU A 178 -23.04 -2.38 6.28
CA GLU A 178 -23.11 -2.29 4.82
C GLU A 178 -21.72 -2.33 4.19
N ARG A 179 -20.75 -1.58 4.73
CA ARG A 179 -19.36 -1.62 4.27
C ARG A 179 -18.75 -3.00 4.40
N GLU A 180 -18.99 -3.68 5.51
CA GLU A 180 -18.57 -5.07 5.69
C GLU A 180 -19.20 -5.98 4.62
N ARG A 181 -20.52 -5.85 4.37
CA ARG A 181 -21.21 -6.59 3.31
C ARG A 181 -20.58 -6.35 1.94
N LEU A 182 -20.26 -5.10 1.61
CA LEU A 182 -19.60 -4.72 0.37
C LEU A 182 -18.20 -5.35 0.26
N LEU A 183 -17.36 -5.24 1.30
CA LEU A 183 -16.02 -5.83 1.31
C LEU A 183 -16.05 -7.33 1.00
N ARG A 184 -17.01 -8.06 1.58
CA ARG A 184 -17.19 -9.51 1.34
C ARG A 184 -17.49 -9.88 -0.11
N THR A 185 -17.93 -8.93 -0.95
CA THR A 185 -18.20 -9.19 -2.37
C THR A 185 -16.96 -9.19 -3.27
N VAL A 186 -15.88 -8.52 -2.84
CA VAL A 186 -14.71 -8.26 -3.69
C VAL A 186 -13.38 -8.69 -3.07
N ILE A 187 -13.27 -8.65 -1.74
CA ILE A 187 -12.06 -9.06 -1.02
C ILE A 187 -12.03 -10.58 -0.91
N GLY A 188 -10.87 -11.18 -1.15
CA GLY A 188 -10.70 -12.63 -1.24
C GLY A 188 -11.16 -13.37 0.02
N THR A 189 -10.81 -12.87 1.20
CA THR A 189 -11.30 -13.37 2.49
C THR A 189 -11.35 -12.24 3.51
N VAL A 190 -12.41 -12.20 4.31
CA VAL A 190 -12.62 -11.16 5.32
C VAL A 190 -13.13 -11.81 6.62
N GLY A 191 -12.44 -11.57 7.72
CA GLY A 191 -12.85 -11.99 9.07
C GLY A 191 -14.05 -11.22 9.60
N GLN A 192 -14.31 -11.33 10.90
CA GLN A 192 -15.42 -10.67 11.60
C GLN A 192 -15.08 -9.24 11.98
N GLY A 193 -16.04 -8.33 11.78
CA GLY A 193 -15.95 -6.92 12.19
C GLY A 193 -14.77 -6.14 11.60
N PRO A 194 -14.46 -6.24 10.29
CA PRO A 194 -13.48 -5.37 9.67
C PRO A 194 -13.98 -3.92 9.68
N VAL A 195 -13.09 -2.98 9.96
CA VAL A 195 -13.36 -1.55 9.79
C VAL A 195 -12.26 -0.97 8.91
N ILE A 196 -12.67 -0.39 7.77
CA ILE A 196 -11.77 0.29 6.85
C ILE A 196 -12.37 1.66 6.59
N GLU A 197 -11.70 2.70 7.04
CA GLU A 197 -12.15 4.06 6.79
C GLU A 197 -11.87 4.45 5.32
N PRO A 198 -12.85 5.02 4.60
CA PRO A 198 -12.62 5.52 3.26
C PRO A 198 -11.69 6.75 3.27
N PRO A 199 -10.96 7.03 2.18
CA PRO A 199 -10.95 6.22 0.96
C PRO A 199 -10.08 4.96 1.14
N PHE A 200 -10.51 3.87 0.52
CA PHE A 200 -9.78 2.61 0.42
C PHE A 200 -9.50 2.31 -1.05
N HIS A 201 -8.28 1.86 -1.35
CA HIS A 201 -7.87 1.54 -2.71
C HIS A 201 -7.15 0.19 -2.79
N PHE A 202 -7.51 -0.61 -3.78
CA PHE A 202 -6.80 -1.85 -4.12
C PHE A 202 -6.79 -2.11 -5.64
N GLN A 203 -5.99 -3.08 -6.10
CA GLN A 203 -5.87 -3.40 -7.53
C GLN A 203 -6.84 -4.49 -8.00
N TYR A 204 -7.02 -5.58 -7.24
CA TYR A 204 -7.87 -6.71 -7.62
C TYR A 204 -8.87 -7.12 -6.53
N GLY A 205 -8.51 -7.01 -5.25
CA GLY A 205 -9.32 -7.34 -4.08
C GLY A 205 -9.27 -8.83 -3.74
N CYS A 206 -9.41 -9.70 -4.73
CA CYS A 206 -9.45 -11.16 -4.56
C CYS A 206 -8.15 -11.78 -4.01
N ASN A 207 -7.03 -11.04 -4.03
CA ASN A 207 -5.74 -11.47 -3.51
C ASN A 207 -5.50 -11.05 -2.04
N ILE A 208 -6.44 -10.33 -1.44
CA ILE A 208 -6.33 -9.82 -0.08
C ILE A 208 -7.10 -10.76 0.87
N THR A 209 -6.43 -11.16 1.94
CA THR A 209 -7.01 -11.86 3.08
C THR A 209 -6.89 -10.99 4.32
N ILE A 210 -8.01 -10.78 5.02
CA ILE A 210 -8.09 -9.97 6.24
C ILE A 210 -8.65 -10.85 7.36
N GLY A 211 -7.99 -10.88 8.51
CA GLY A 211 -8.43 -11.57 9.72
C GLY A 211 -9.56 -10.84 10.48
N ASP A 212 -9.83 -11.32 11.69
CA ASP A 212 -10.87 -10.78 12.57
C ASP A 212 -10.42 -9.48 13.25
N SER A 213 -11.37 -8.58 13.54
CA SER A 213 -11.12 -7.33 14.29
C SER A 213 -10.03 -6.45 13.68
N PHE A 214 -9.94 -6.43 12.35
CA PHE A 214 -9.04 -5.57 11.59
C PHE A 214 -9.54 -4.12 11.58
N TYR A 215 -8.64 -3.17 11.81
CA TYR A 215 -8.91 -1.75 11.66
C TYR A 215 -7.88 -1.09 10.74
N ALA A 216 -8.37 -0.37 9.73
CA ALA A 216 -7.57 0.52 8.92
C ALA A 216 -8.16 1.92 8.90
N ASN A 217 -7.30 2.90 9.20
CA ASN A 217 -7.63 4.31 9.09
C ASN A 217 -7.61 4.76 7.62
N VAL A 218 -7.94 6.03 7.38
CA VAL A 218 -8.19 6.60 6.05
C VAL A 218 -7.02 6.40 5.09
N ASN A 219 -7.34 6.24 3.82
CA ASN A 219 -6.39 6.17 2.71
C ASN A 219 -5.42 4.97 2.77
N LEU A 220 -5.93 3.80 3.17
CA LEU A 220 -5.23 2.54 2.96
C LEU A 220 -5.17 2.22 1.46
N ARG A 221 -3.98 1.88 0.96
CA ARG A 221 -3.75 1.42 -0.41
C ARG A 221 -3.05 0.08 -0.45
N ILE A 222 -3.62 -0.89 -1.17
CA ILE A 222 -3.03 -2.22 -1.32
C ILE A 222 -2.85 -2.55 -2.81
N MET A 223 -1.62 -2.64 -3.27
CA MET A 223 -1.29 -3.11 -4.61
C MET A 223 -1.14 -4.63 -4.57
N ASP A 224 -2.25 -5.35 -4.77
CA ASP A 224 -2.42 -6.78 -4.52
C ASP A 224 -2.30 -7.64 -5.79
N SER A 225 -1.37 -7.36 -6.71
CA SER A 225 -1.02 -8.36 -7.73
C SER A 225 -0.49 -9.65 -7.08
N GLY A 226 0.35 -9.54 -6.05
CA GLY A 226 0.73 -10.66 -5.19
C GLY A 226 -0.27 -10.85 -4.06
N LEU A 227 -0.16 -11.97 -3.34
CA LEU A 227 -1.00 -12.25 -2.20
C LEU A 227 -0.70 -11.29 -1.05
N VAL A 228 -1.75 -10.79 -0.39
CA VAL A 228 -1.64 -9.98 0.82
C VAL A 228 -2.41 -10.67 1.93
N SER A 229 -1.70 -11.12 2.97
CA SER A 229 -2.31 -11.75 4.14
C SER A 229 -2.16 -10.82 5.33
N ILE A 230 -3.30 -10.42 5.91
CA ILE A 230 -3.38 -9.59 7.12
C ILE A 230 -4.07 -10.41 8.20
N GLY A 231 -3.39 -10.57 9.33
CA GLY A 231 -3.85 -11.34 10.47
C GLY A 231 -4.98 -10.68 11.25
N ASN A 232 -5.24 -11.22 12.43
CA ASN A 232 -6.27 -10.76 13.36
C ASN A 232 -5.79 -9.56 14.18
N ARG A 233 -6.72 -8.66 14.55
CA ARG A 233 -6.46 -7.52 15.44
C ARG A 233 -5.34 -6.58 14.95
N VAL A 234 -5.08 -6.58 13.64
CA VAL A 234 -4.11 -5.67 13.04
C VAL A 234 -4.69 -4.27 12.97
N LEU A 235 -3.90 -3.28 13.39
CA LEU A 235 -4.23 -1.87 13.34
C LEU A 235 -3.36 -1.17 12.29
N ILE A 236 -3.98 -0.48 11.34
CA ILE A 236 -3.28 0.27 10.30
C ILE A 236 -3.61 1.76 10.41
N GLY A 237 -2.58 2.58 10.57
CA GLY A 237 -2.68 4.03 10.58
C GLY A 237 -2.98 4.61 9.19
N PRO A 238 -3.25 5.92 9.10
CA PRO A 238 -3.68 6.53 7.85
C PRO A 238 -2.55 6.54 6.80
N ASN A 239 -2.91 6.61 5.52
CA ASN A 239 -1.98 6.74 4.39
C ASN A 239 -0.96 5.60 4.26
N VAL A 240 -1.26 4.39 4.77
CA VAL A 240 -0.38 3.23 4.62
C VAL A 240 -0.52 2.63 3.22
N THR A 241 0.62 2.27 2.62
CA THR A 241 0.68 1.60 1.30
C THR A 241 1.34 0.23 1.43
N ILE A 242 0.64 -0.81 0.95
CA ILE A 242 1.16 -2.17 0.84
C ILE A 242 1.43 -2.47 -0.63
N VAL A 243 2.66 -2.88 -0.97
CA VAL A 243 3.07 -3.12 -2.35
C VAL A 243 3.53 -4.57 -2.52
N THR A 244 3.00 -5.26 -3.53
CA THR A 244 3.46 -6.61 -3.91
C THR A 244 4.11 -6.65 -5.29
N GLU A 245 3.88 -5.66 -6.15
CA GLU A 245 4.38 -5.60 -7.52
C GLU A 245 5.84 -5.19 -7.61
N LEU A 246 6.57 -5.83 -8.52
CA LEU A 246 7.96 -5.54 -8.86
C LEU A 246 8.14 -5.48 -10.37
N HIS A 247 9.18 -4.76 -10.77
CA HIS A 247 9.66 -4.72 -12.14
C HIS A 247 11.16 -5.01 -12.17
N GLU A 248 11.62 -5.62 -13.26
CA GLU A 248 13.04 -5.83 -13.46
C GLU A 248 13.78 -4.50 -13.69
N LYS A 249 15.05 -4.47 -13.30
CA LYS A 249 15.93 -3.31 -13.50
C LYS A 249 16.26 -3.09 -14.99
N GLU A 250 16.15 -4.12 -15.81
CA GLU A 250 16.38 -4.02 -17.25
C GLU A 250 15.27 -3.20 -17.94
N ILE A 251 15.67 -2.22 -18.76
CA ILE A 251 14.76 -1.34 -19.49
C ILE A 251 13.88 -2.13 -20.47
N MET A 252 14.46 -3.09 -21.20
CA MET A 252 13.74 -3.84 -22.23
C MET A 252 12.68 -4.75 -21.61
N SER A 253 12.99 -5.39 -20.47
CA SER A 253 12.00 -6.10 -19.69
C SER A 253 10.82 -5.20 -19.27
N ARG A 254 11.07 -4.00 -18.74
CA ARG A 254 10.00 -3.05 -18.39
C ARG A 254 9.16 -2.62 -19.59
N ARG A 255 9.79 -2.34 -20.74
CA ARG A 255 9.08 -2.00 -21.99
C ARG A 255 8.18 -3.13 -22.48
N SER A 256 8.57 -4.38 -22.23
CA SER A 256 7.76 -5.55 -22.58
C SER A 256 6.54 -5.77 -21.67
N GLY A 257 6.36 -4.92 -20.65
CA GLY A 257 5.22 -4.98 -19.73
C GLY A 257 5.26 -6.15 -18.76
N LYS A 258 6.43 -6.77 -18.56
CA LYS A 258 6.63 -7.85 -17.59
C LYS A 258 6.54 -7.31 -16.16
N VAL A 259 5.78 -8.03 -15.35
CA VAL A 259 5.60 -7.78 -13.91
C VAL A 259 5.79 -9.11 -13.20
N PHE A 260 6.28 -9.06 -11.97
CA PHE A 260 6.22 -10.18 -11.04
C PHE A 260 5.79 -9.64 -9.68
N ALA A 261 5.26 -10.51 -8.83
CA ALA A 261 4.76 -10.11 -7.54
C ALA A 261 5.35 -10.99 -6.44
N LYS A 262 5.54 -10.40 -5.27
CA LYS A 262 5.91 -11.12 -4.05
C LYS A 262 4.87 -10.83 -2.97
N SER A 263 4.42 -11.89 -2.33
CA SER A 263 3.41 -11.81 -1.29
C SER A 263 3.88 -10.94 -0.12
N VAL A 264 2.94 -10.27 0.55
CA VAL A 264 3.18 -9.57 1.81
C VAL A 264 2.33 -10.22 2.90
N THR A 265 2.95 -10.43 4.06
CA THR A 265 2.28 -11.00 5.24
C THR A 265 2.40 -10.02 6.40
N ILE A 266 1.28 -9.67 7.02
CA ILE A 266 1.21 -8.95 8.28
C ILE A 266 0.51 -9.89 9.25
N GLU A 267 1.24 -10.39 10.23
CA GLU A 267 0.70 -11.34 11.20
C GLU A 267 -0.20 -10.64 12.25
N ASP A 268 -0.79 -11.45 13.13
CA ASP A 268 -1.72 -10.99 14.17
C ASP A 268 -1.12 -9.88 15.05
N ASP A 269 -2.00 -9.05 15.63
CA ASP A 269 -1.67 -8.08 16.68
C ASP A 269 -0.65 -6.99 16.26
N CYS A 270 -0.36 -6.83 14.97
CA CYS A 270 0.57 -5.81 14.48
C CYS A 270 -0.07 -4.41 14.48
N TRP A 271 0.75 -3.39 14.72
CA TRP A 271 0.38 -1.98 14.52
C TRP A 271 1.27 -1.31 13.48
N ILE A 272 0.66 -0.78 12.42
CA ILE A 272 1.37 -0.11 11.32
C ILE A 272 1.13 1.40 11.41
N GLY A 273 2.18 2.17 11.64
CA GLY A 273 2.14 3.62 11.79
C GLY A 273 1.76 4.36 10.51
N VAL A 274 1.27 5.60 10.67
CA VAL A 274 0.85 6.49 9.58
C VAL A 274 1.92 6.63 8.48
N GLY A 275 1.50 6.61 7.22
CA GLY A 275 2.39 6.86 6.08
C GLY A 275 3.44 5.77 5.81
N THR A 276 3.34 4.62 6.46
CA THR A 276 4.24 3.48 6.24
C THR A 276 4.04 2.90 4.84
N THR A 277 5.15 2.52 4.18
CA THR A 277 5.13 1.73 2.94
C THR A 277 5.78 0.37 3.18
N ILE A 278 5.05 -0.71 2.91
CA ILE A 278 5.52 -2.09 3.01
C ILE A 278 5.85 -2.61 1.61
N LEU A 279 7.10 -3.03 1.41
CA LEU A 279 7.59 -3.46 0.10
C LEU A 279 7.33 -4.95 -0.18
N PRO A 280 7.43 -5.37 -1.46
CA PRO A 280 7.12 -6.73 -1.87
C PRO A 280 7.96 -7.79 -1.17
N GLY A 281 7.32 -8.89 -0.75
CA GLY A 281 7.99 -10.05 -0.16
C GLY A 281 8.23 -9.94 1.34
N VAL A 282 7.74 -8.88 2.00
CA VAL A 282 7.95 -8.65 3.43
C VAL A 282 6.93 -9.42 4.28
N THR A 283 7.43 -10.03 5.35
CA THR A 283 6.65 -10.52 6.48
C THR A 283 6.87 -9.63 7.71
N ILE A 284 5.79 -9.12 8.29
CA ILE A 284 5.80 -8.43 9.59
C ILE A 284 5.29 -9.42 10.62
N GLY A 285 6.18 -9.84 11.51
CA GLY A 285 5.91 -10.85 12.52
C GLY A 285 4.94 -10.38 13.60
N LYS A 286 4.23 -11.34 14.19
CA LYS A 286 3.14 -11.14 15.14
C LYS A 286 3.49 -10.14 16.25
N GLY A 287 2.56 -9.24 16.56
CA GLY A 287 2.67 -8.28 17.65
C GLY A 287 3.68 -7.15 17.40
N SER A 288 4.20 -7.01 16.18
CA SER A 288 5.19 -5.97 15.88
C SER A 288 4.58 -4.59 15.66
N VAL A 289 5.36 -3.57 15.97
CA VAL A 289 5.00 -2.17 15.77
C VAL A 289 5.91 -1.57 14.70
N ILE A 290 5.30 -0.98 13.67
CA ILE A 290 6.02 -0.22 12.65
C ILE A 290 5.78 1.27 12.87
N GLY A 291 6.85 2.03 13.14
CA GLY A 291 6.75 3.47 13.35
C GLY A 291 6.28 4.22 12.10
N ALA A 292 5.73 5.41 12.31
CA ALA A 292 5.25 6.29 11.25
C ALA A 292 6.32 6.60 10.17
N GLY A 293 5.88 6.75 8.91
CA GLY A 293 6.72 7.15 7.77
C GLY A 293 7.75 6.10 7.35
N SER A 294 7.66 4.87 7.86
CA SER A 294 8.66 3.84 7.63
C SER A 294 8.59 3.25 6.22
N ILE A 295 9.75 2.87 5.66
CA ILE A 295 9.83 2.07 4.43
C ILE A 295 10.34 0.68 4.79
N VAL A 296 9.43 -0.29 4.87
CA VAL A 296 9.73 -1.65 5.29
C VAL A 296 10.25 -2.45 4.10
N THR A 297 11.57 -2.65 4.04
CA THR A 297 12.25 -3.29 2.90
C THR A 297 12.62 -4.75 3.13
N ARG A 298 12.46 -5.25 4.36
CA ARG A 298 12.83 -6.61 4.82
C ARG A 298 11.87 -7.04 5.91
N ASP A 299 11.85 -8.34 6.17
CA ASP A 299 11.05 -8.93 7.24
C ASP A 299 11.35 -8.30 8.59
N ILE A 300 10.30 -8.18 9.41
CA ILE A 300 10.36 -7.69 10.78
C ILE A 300 10.07 -8.89 11.69
N PRO A 301 11.00 -9.27 12.60
CA PRO A 301 10.76 -10.36 13.54
C PRO A 301 9.54 -10.08 14.42
N PRO A 302 8.86 -11.12 14.94
CA PRO A 302 7.76 -10.95 15.88
C PRO A 302 8.13 -10.11 17.11
N ALA A 303 7.13 -9.49 17.72
CA ALA A 303 7.24 -8.65 18.93
C ALA A 303 8.37 -7.62 18.84
N SER A 304 8.58 -7.04 17.66
CA SER A 304 9.62 -6.04 17.42
C SER A 304 9.03 -4.67 17.14
N VAL A 305 9.72 -3.64 17.58
CA VAL A 305 9.46 -2.26 17.21
C VAL A 305 10.48 -1.86 16.14
N ALA A 306 10.01 -1.44 14.97
CA ALA A 306 10.85 -1.06 13.85
C ALA A 306 10.41 0.26 13.23
N TRP A 307 11.35 1.13 12.86
CA TRP A 307 11.02 2.37 12.15
C TRP A 307 12.15 2.87 11.26
N GLY A 308 11.84 3.86 10.41
CA GLY A 308 12.80 4.57 9.57
C GLY A 308 12.69 4.25 8.08
N ASN A 309 13.54 4.90 7.29
CA ASN A 309 13.65 4.69 5.85
C ASN A 309 15.11 4.41 5.47
N PRO A 310 15.50 3.14 5.24
CA PRO A 310 14.69 1.93 5.39
C PRO A 310 14.45 1.54 6.85
N ALA A 311 13.34 0.87 7.15
CA ALA A 311 12.96 0.49 8.51
C ALA A 311 13.97 -0.48 9.15
N ARG A 312 14.27 -0.28 10.43
CA ARG A 312 15.16 -1.14 11.23
C ARG A 312 14.51 -1.43 12.57
N VAL A 313 14.69 -2.66 13.05
CA VAL A 313 14.34 -3.02 14.43
C VAL A 313 15.19 -2.19 15.37
N VAL A 314 14.55 -1.54 16.32
CA VAL A 314 15.22 -0.67 17.30
C VAL A 314 15.12 -1.23 18.72
N GLU A 315 14.00 -1.87 19.04
CA GLU A 315 13.76 -2.47 20.35
C GLU A 315 12.71 -3.58 20.24
N PRO A 316 12.66 -4.53 21.18
CA PRO A 316 11.52 -5.41 21.35
C PRO A 316 10.29 -4.64 21.87
N VAL A 317 9.11 -5.20 21.64
CA VAL A 317 7.87 -4.72 22.26
C VAL A 317 7.90 -5.12 23.74
N ASN A 318 7.92 -4.15 24.65
CA ASN A 318 7.93 -4.34 26.10
C ASN A 318 6.59 -3.93 26.72
N ASP A 319 6.21 -4.55 27.85
CA ASP A 319 4.85 -4.51 28.41
C ASP A 319 4.34 -3.13 28.90
N ALA A 320 3.03 -2.96 28.69
CA ALA A 320 2.02 -2.08 29.30
C ALA A 320 2.30 -0.56 29.40
N GLY A 321 1.62 0.21 28.53
CA GLY A 321 1.41 1.65 28.70
C GLY A 321 2.50 2.55 28.11
N ALA A 322 3.59 1.98 27.60
CA ALA A 322 4.58 2.74 26.85
C ALA A 322 4.00 3.14 25.49
N VAL A 323 3.69 4.43 25.32
CA VAL A 323 3.45 5.02 24.01
C VAL A 323 4.77 4.98 23.25
N PHE A 324 4.75 4.51 22.00
CA PHE A 324 5.93 4.49 21.13
C PHE A 324 6.64 5.85 21.14
N ALA A 325 7.81 5.91 21.79
CA ALA A 325 8.53 7.14 22.10
C ALA A 325 9.40 7.66 20.92
N GLY A 326 9.21 7.11 19.71
CA GLY A 326 9.89 7.56 18.49
C GLY A 326 9.42 8.91 17.95
N ILE A 327 8.63 9.66 18.73
CA ILE A 327 8.29 11.06 18.51
C ILE A 327 9.02 11.87 19.60
N ASN A 328 10.33 12.02 19.45
CA ASN A 328 11.11 13.01 20.22
C ASN A 328 11.44 14.19 19.32
#